data_AF-A0A077ZE57-F1
#
_entry.id   AF-A0A077ZE57-F1
#
_cell.length_a   1.000
_cell.length_b   1.000
_cell.length_c   1.000
_cell.angle_alpha   90.00
_cell.angle_beta   90.00
_cell.angle_gamma   90.00
#
_symmetry.space_group_name_H-M   'P 1'
#
loop_
_entity.id
_entity.type
_entity.pdbx_description
1 polymer ?
#
loop_
_entity_poly.entity_id
_entity_poly.type
_entity_poly.pdbx_seq_one_letter_code
_entity_poly.pdbx_strand_id
1 'polypeptide(L)'
;MERKKLEKDCDQYDSIYQRRRSSECASSVCRFVLVVARVGVEGKCASSVALVRPPGHHAMKNESNGFCFFNNVGIGATFALNHLAAKRILIIDSDVLYGQGLKKPFTGARHPLLFSPQELIGDLSAIHKRTRREWHWQL
;
A
#
# COMPACT_ATOMS: atom_id res chain seq x y z
N MET A 1 24.81 -5.75 3.81
CA MET A 1 24.65 -5.09 2.49
C MET A 1 25.17 -3.66 2.60
N GLU A 2 26.00 -3.25 1.65
CA GLU A 2 26.64 -1.93 1.62
C GLU A 2 25.66 -0.86 1.12
N ARG A 3 25.73 0.37 1.64
CA ARG A 3 24.76 1.45 1.37
C ARG A 3 24.61 1.75 -0.13
N LYS A 4 25.73 1.88 -0.86
CA LYS A 4 25.73 2.17 -2.29
C LYS A 4 25.01 1.10 -3.12
N LYS A 5 25.12 -0.16 -2.72
CA LYS A 5 24.40 -1.26 -3.38
C LYS A 5 22.90 -1.11 -3.20
N LEU A 6 22.44 -0.82 -1.97
CA LEU A 6 21.03 -0.60 -1.68
C LEU A 6 20.46 0.60 -2.46
N GLU A 7 21.22 1.69 -2.58
CA GLU A 7 20.83 2.87 -3.36
C GLU A 7 20.67 2.50 -4.85
N LYS A 8 21.66 1.80 -5.44
CA LYS A 8 21.58 1.32 -6.82
C LYS A 8 20.40 0.37 -7.05
N ASP A 9 20.12 -0.50 -6.09
CA ASP A 9 18.96 -1.39 -6.14
C ASP A 9 17.63 -0.62 -6.00
N CYS A 10 17.61 0.61 -5.49
CA CYS A 10 16.41 1.44 -5.46
C CYS A 10 16.14 2.15 -6.79
N ASP A 11 17.17 2.45 -7.57
CA ASP A 11 17.06 3.20 -8.83
C ASP A 11 16.20 2.49 -9.89
N GLN A 12 15.97 1.18 -9.74
CA GLN A 12 15.11 0.39 -10.62
C GLN A 12 13.61 0.52 -10.31
N TYR A 13 13.23 1.23 -9.24
CA TYR A 13 11.86 1.40 -8.77
C TYR A 13 11.47 2.88 -8.73
N ASP A 14 10.18 3.18 -8.95
CA ASP A 14 9.69 4.55 -8.82
C ASP A 14 9.52 4.94 -7.35
N SER A 15 10.25 5.99 -6.94
CA SER A 15 10.11 6.64 -5.63
C SER A 15 10.30 5.68 -4.46
N ILE A 16 11.37 4.87 -4.51
CA ILE A 16 11.77 3.96 -3.43
C ILE A 16 13.12 4.38 -2.86
N TYR A 17 13.24 4.27 -1.53
CA TYR A 17 14.52 4.28 -0.83
C TYR A 17 14.54 3.13 0.16
N GLN A 18 15.72 2.57 0.43
CA GLN A 18 15.85 1.47 1.37
C GLN A 18 17.08 1.60 2.26
N ARG A 19 16.96 1.02 3.46
CA ARG A 19 18.04 0.80 4.41
C ARG A 19 18.15 -0.69 4.70
N ARG A 20 19.24 -1.09 5.37
CA ARG A 20 19.53 -2.51 5.67
C ARG A 20 18.36 -3.27 6.28
N ARG A 21 17.49 -2.60 7.05
CA ARG A 21 16.35 -3.21 7.74
C ARG A 21 14.99 -2.87 7.14
N SER A 22 14.93 -2.21 5.98
CA SER A 22 13.66 -1.82 5.36
C SER A 22 12.75 -3.02 5.09
N SER A 23 13.32 -4.12 4.59
CA SER A 23 12.58 -5.37 4.35
C SER A 23 12.05 -5.98 5.65
N GLU A 24 12.87 -6.06 6.69
CA GLU A 24 12.47 -6.56 8.01
C GLU A 24 11.35 -5.72 8.63
N CYS A 25 11.45 -4.39 8.53
CA CYS A 25 10.40 -3.47 8.97
C CYS A 25 9.11 -3.70 8.16
N ALA A 26 9.20 -3.78 6.83
CA ALA A 26 8.05 -4.03 5.96
C ALA A 26 7.36 -5.36 6.29
N SER A 27 8.12 -6.44 6.49
CA SER A 27 7.56 -7.74 6.90
C SER A 27 6.91 -7.67 8.29
N SER A 28 7.47 -6.90 9.21
CA SER A 28 6.90 -6.70 10.56
C SER A 28 5.58 -5.94 10.49
N VAL A 29 5.48 -4.93 9.61
CA VAL A 29 4.23 -4.22 9.32
C VAL A 29 3.17 -5.17 8.78
N CYS A 30 3.50 -6.02 7.81
CA CYS A 30 2.55 -7.00 7.28
C CYS A 30 2.02 -7.91 8.39
N ARG A 31 2.90 -8.45 9.24
CA ARG A 31 2.50 -9.29 10.39
C ARG A 31 1.59 -8.55 11.35
N PHE A 32 1.88 -7.29 11.65
CA PHE A 32 1.05 -6.48 12.53
C PHE A 32 -0.35 -6.26 11.94
N VAL A 33 -0.45 -5.96 10.64
CA VAL A 33 -1.74 -5.83 9.94
C VAL A 33 -2.55 -7.13 9.99
N LEU A 34 -1.92 -8.31 9.95
CA LEU A 34 -2.64 -9.58 10.14
C LEU A 34 -3.29 -9.68 11.52
N VAL A 35 -2.59 -9.23 12.58
CA VAL A 35 -3.13 -9.20 13.95
C VAL A 35 -4.31 -8.25 14.04
N VAL A 36 -4.18 -7.05 13.46
CA VAL A 36 -5.26 -6.05 13.42
C VAL A 36 -6.48 -6.57 12.67
N ALA A 37 -6.29 -7.20 11.50
CA ALA A 37 -7.38 -7.82 10.74
C ALA A 37 -8.05 -8.93 11.56
N ARG A 38 -7.26 -9.76 12.25
CA ARG A 38 -7.77 -10.84 13.09
C ARG A 38 -8.66 -10.33 14.22
N VAL A 39 -8.19 -9.37 15.02
CA VAL A 39 -8.96 -8.88 16.17
C VAL A 39 -10.27 -8.20 15.74
N GLY A 40 -10.29 -7.54 14.57
CA GLY A 40 -11.50 -6.98 13.98
C GLY A 40 -12.48 -8.05 13.52
N VAL A 41 -12.02 -9.05 12.75
CA VAL A 41 -12.89 -10.12 12.23
C VAL A 41 -13.40 -11.05 13.34
N GLU A 42 -12.59 -11.32 14.37
CA GLU A 42 -12.99 -12.13 15.53
C GLU A 42 -13.90 -11.35 16.51
N GLY A 43 -14.19 -10.07 16.27
CA GLY A 43 -15.06 -9.26 17.12
C GLY A 43 -14.47 -8.93 18.50
N LYS A 44 -13.14 -9.03 18.66
CA LYS A 44 -12.45 -8.72 19.92
C LYS A 44 -12.41 -7.21 20.20
N CYS A 45 -12.51 -6.40 19.15
CA CYS A 45 -12.59 -4.95 19.22
C CYS A 45 -13.65 -4.45 18.24
N ALA A 46 -14.34 -3.35 18.58
CA ALA A 46 -15.30 -2.70 17.67
C ALA A 46 -14.60 -2.02 16.48
N SER A 47 -13.38 -1.53 16.70
CA SER A 47 -12.51 -0.94 15.68
C SER A 47 -11.05 -1.10 16.08
N SER A 48 -10.15 -0.93 15.12
CA SER A 48 -8.71 -1.09 15.33
C SER A 48 -7.92 -0.27 14.32
N VAL A 49 -6.78 0.28 14.75
CA VAL A 49 -5.88 1.08 13.91
C VAL A 49 -4.46 0.52 13.96
N ALA A 50 -3.79 0.49 12.81
CA ALA A 50 -2.38 0.13 12.70
C ALA A 50 -1.57 1.36 12.29
N LEU A 51 -0.77 1.91 13.21
CA LEU A 51 0.17 2.99 12.91
C LEU A 51 1.48 2.37 12.41
N VAL A 52 1.71 2.38 11.10
CA VAL A 52 2.77 1.58 10.47
C VAL A 52 3.62 2.37 9.49
N ARG A 53 4.87 1.93 9.35
CA ARG A 53 5.80 2.34 8.29
C ARG A 53 6.72 1.16 7.93
N PRO A 54 6.97 0.87 6.64
CA PRO A 54 6.55 1.62 5.44
C PRO A 54 5.06 1.50 5.09
N PRO A 55 4.53 2.41 4.23
CA PRO A 55 3.18 2.29 3.65
C PRO A 55 3.08 1.08 2.69
N GLY A 56 1.89 0.83 2.13
CA GLY A 56 1.68 -0.34 1.26
C GLY A 56 0.84 -0.16 -0.01
N HIS A 57 -0.06 0.81 -0.11
CA HIS A 57 -1.08 0.82 -1.18
C HIS A 57 -0.55 0.98 -2.62
N HIS A 58 0.71 1.44 -2.81
CA HIS A 58 1.35 1.50 -4.12
C HIS A 58 2.08 0.20 -4.52
N ALA A 59 2.44 -0.66 -3.55
CA ALA A 59 3.21 -1.86 -3.83
C ALA A 59 2.42 -2.84 -4.70
N MET A 60 3.04 -3.27 -5.80
CA MET A 60 2.46 -4.24 -6.73
C MET A 60 3.01 -5.64 -6.45
N LYS A 61 2.51 -6.65 -7.18
CA LYS A 61 2.84 -8.06 -6.96
C LYS A 61 4.35 -8.34 -6.94
N ASN A 62 5.10 -7.75 -7.87
CA ASN A 62 6.53 -7.98 -8.07
C ASN A 62 7.34 -6.68 -8.07
N GLU A 63 6.78 -5.59 -7.55
CA GLU A 63 7.39 -4.26 -7.67
C GLU A 63 7.08 -3.40 -6.45
N SER A 64 8.13 -2.83 -5.85
CA SER A 64 8.00 -1.77 -4.85
C SER A 64 7.79 -0.43 -5.55
N ASN A 65 6.92 0.42 -5.03
CA ASN A 65 6.58 1.70 -5.64
C ASN A 65 6.13 2.71 -4.58
N GLY A 66 6.45 4.00 -4.72
CA GLY A 66 5.90 5.06 -3.85
C GLY A 66 6.11 4.79 -2.35
N PHE A 67 7.36 4.50 -1.95
CA PHE A 67 7.76 4.10 -0.59
C PHE A 67 7.16 2.78 -0.06
N CYS A 68 6.34 2.09 -0.86
CA CYS A 68 5.66 0.85 -0.47
C CYS A 68 6.47 -0.37 -0.93
N PHE A 69 6.85 -1.22 0.02
CA PHE A 69 7.55 -2.49 -0.26
C PHE A 69 6.58 -3.66 -0.43
N PHE A 70 5.58 -3.75 0.45
CA PHE A 70 4.54 -4.77 0.43
C PHE A 70 3.18 -4.10 0.59
N ASN A 71 2.17 -4.63 -0.11
CA ASN A 71 0.81 -4.11 0.00
C ASN A 71 0.14 -4.59 1.29
N ASN A 72 0.43 -3.88 2.38
CA ASN A 72 -0.04 -4.23 3.72
C ASN A 72 -1.58 -4.33 3.80
N VAL A 73 -2.33 -3.39 3.22
CA VAL A 73 -3.79 -3.41 3.16
C VAL A 73 -4.29 -4.61 2.34
N GLY A 74 -3.70 -4.85 1.17
CA GLY A 74 -4.10 -5.98 0.33
C GLY A 74 -3.81 -7.34 0.97
N ILE A 75 -2.65 -7.48 1.61
CA ILE A 75 -2.30 -8.67 2.39
C ILE A 75 -3.30 -8.88 3.52
N GLY A 76 -3.66 -7.83 4.27
CA GLY A 76 -4.65 -7.91 5.34
C GLY A 76 -6.03 -8.33 4.84
N ALA A 77 -6.48 -7.76 3.71
CA ALA A 77 -7.76 -8.08 3.10
C ALA A 77 -7.82 -9.53 2.58
N THR A 78 -6.79 -9.98 1.86
CA THR A 78 -6.67 -11.37 1.40
C THR A 78 -6.61 -12.34 2.57
N PHE A 79 -5.86 -12.00 3.62
CA PHE A 79 -5.79 -12.82 4.83
C PHE A 79 -7.17 -12.96 5.50
N ALA A 80 -7.91 -11.87 5.63
CA ALA A 80 -9.25 -11.90 6.21
C ALA A 80 -10.23 -12.77 5.40
N LEU A 81 -10.20 -12.68 4.07
CA LEU A 81 -11.09 -13.46 3.19
C LEU A 81 -10.74 -14.95 3.13
N ASN A 82 -9.45 -15.29 3.19
CA ASN A 82 -8.97 -16.67 2.94
C ASN A 82 -8.70 -17.47 4.21
N HIS A 83 -8.35 -16.81 5.31
CA HIS A 83 -7.91 -17.47 6.54
C HIS A 83 -8.74 -17.11 7.78
N LEU A 84 -9.64 -16.13 7.67
CA LEU A 84 -10.59 -15.77 8.71
C LEU A 84 -12.03 -15.98 8.19
N ALA A 85 -13.02 -15.65 9.03
CA ALA A 85 -14.44 -15.82 8.70
C ALA A 85 -15.02 -14.64 7.88
N ALA A 86 -14.19 -13.74 7.33
CA ALA A 86 -14.69 -12.60 6.59
C ALA A 86 -15.27 -13.03 5.23
N LYS A 87 -16.54 -12.70 4.99
CA LYS A 87 -17.23 -13.03 3.72
C LYS A 87 -17.05 -11.97 2.65
N ARG A 88 -16.96 -10.70 3.06
CA ARG A 88 -16.83 -9.52 2.20
C ARG A 88 -15.90 -8.54 2.89
N ILE A 89 -15.07 -7.87 2.10
CA ILE A 89 -14.20 -6.78 2.55
C ILE A 89 -14.46 -5.58 1.65
N LEU A 90 -14.58 -4.41 2.26
CA LEU A 90 -14.51 -3.11 1.58
C LEU A 90 -13.18 -2.46 1.97
N ILE A 91 -12.41 -2.04 0.97
CA ILE A 91 -11.22 -1.21 1.14
C ILE A 91 -11.59 0.20 0.73
N ILE A 92 -11.43 1.14 1.66
CA ILE A 92 -11.56 2.58 1.41
C ILE A 92 -10.15 3.14 1.46
N ASP A 93 -9.62 3.54 0.31
CA ASP A 93 -8.34 4.24 0.21
C ASP A 93 -8.60 5.74 0.11
N SER A 94 -8.44 6.43 1.24
CA SER A 94 -8.58 7.88 1.34
C SER A 94 -7.23 8.62 1.32
N ASP A 95 -6.14 7.93 1.00
CA ASP A 95 -4.86 8.60 0.75
C ASP A 95 -5.04 9.58 -0.42
N VAL A 96 -4.21 10.63 -0.49
CA VAL A 96 -4.28 11.62 -1.58
C VAL A 96 -3.74 11.04 -2.89
N LEU A 97 -2.78 10.12 -2.80
CA LEU A 97 -2.18 9.45 -3.94
C LEU A 97 -2.98 8.22 -4.32
N TYR A 98 -3.01 7.92 -5.62
CA TYR A 98 -3.74 6.76 -6.11
C TYR A 98 -3.02 5.45 -5.75
N GLY A 99 -3.66 4.59 -4.95
CA GLY A 99 -3.15 3.27 -4.58
C GLY A 99 -3.27 2.23 -5.70
N GLN A 100 -2.51 2.36 -6.79
CA GLN A 100 -2.54 1.43 -7.93
C GLN A 100 -2.25 -0.03 -7.53
N GLY A 101 -1.51 -0.22 -6.44
CA GLY A 101 -1.21 -1.52 -5.87
C GLY A 101 -2.44 -2.26 -5.34
N LEU A 102 -3.53 -1.56 -5.02
CA LEU A 102 -4.79 -2.16 -4.54
C LEU A 102 -5.73 -2.63 -5.66
N LYS A 103 -5.60 -2.10 -6.88
CA LYS A 103 -6.53 -2.42 -7.97
C LYS A 103 -6.30 -3.79 -8.60
N LYS A 104 -5.03 -4.15 -8.80
CA LYS A 104 -4.63 -5.33 -9.58
C LYS A 104 -4.48 -6.66 -8.83
N PRO A 105 -4.21 -6.74 -7.51
CA PRO A 105 -3.81 -8.01 -6.90
C PRO A 105 -4.98 -8.96 -6.67
N PHE A 106 -6.22 -8.48 -6.72
CA PHE A 106 -7.38 -9.29 -6.39
C PHE A 106 -8.05 -9.84 -7.66
N THR A 107 -7.85 -11.13 -7.91
CA THR A 107 -8.54 -11.87 -8.98
C THR A 107 -9.34 -13.01 -8.38
N GLY A 108 -10.56 -13.23 -8.87
CA GLY A 108 -11.44 -14.33 -8.45
C GLY A 108 -12.73 -13.91 -7.73
N ALA A 109 -13.56 -14.89 -7.36
CA ALA A 109 -14.91 -14.67 -6.85
C ALA A 109 -14.95 -13.98 -5.46
N ARG A 110 -13.91 -14.15 -4.65
CA ARG A 110 -13.77 -13.51 -3.33
C ARG A 110 -12.65 -12.47 -3.39
N HIS A 111 -12.97 -11.29 -3.90
CA HIS A 111 -12.08 -10.14 -3.86
C HIS A 111 -12.69 -9.01 -3.02
N PRO A 112 -11.86 -8.17 -2.38
CA PRO A 112 -12.33 -6.94 -1.75
C PRO A 112 -12.93 -6.00 -2.79
N LEU A 113 -13.99 -5.29 -2.40
CA LEU A 113 -14.42 -4.10 -3.15
C LEU A 113 -13.48 -2.95 -2.79
N LEU A 114 -12.99 -2.21 -3.78
CA LEU A 114 -12.14 -1.05 -3.60
C LEU A 114 -12.93 0.23 -3.89
N PHE A 115 -12.81 1.22 -3.01
CA PHE A 115 -13.20 2.60 -3.25
C PHE A 115 -11.99 3.50 -3.02
N SER A 116 -11.67 4.35 -4.01
CA SER A 116 -10.62 5.35 -3.93
C SER A 116 -11.10 6.62 -4.65
N PRO A 117 -11.10 7.80 -4.01
CA PRO A 117 -11.54 9.05 -4.64
C PRO A 117 -10.78 9.36 -5.93
N GLN A 118 -9.50 8.96 -6.02
CA GLN A 118 -8.67 9.17 -7.20
C GLN A 118 -9.18 8.41 -8.42
N GLU A 119 -9.97 7.34 -8.25
CA GLU A 119 -10.62 6.67 -9.38
C GLU A 119 -11.72 7.52 -10.02
N LEU A 120 -12.33 8.42 -9.25
CA LEU A 120 -13.39 9.31 -9.73
C LEU A 120 -12.84 10.55 -10.41
N ILE A 121 -11.64 10.99 -10.02
CA ILE A 121 -11.06 12.25 -10.48
C ILE A 121 -10.37 12.10 -11.86
N GLY A 122 -10.28 10.89 -12.41
CA GLY A 122 -9.54 10.64 -13.65
C GLY A 122 -8.03 10.85 -13.45
N ASP A 123 -7.26 10.87 -14.54
CA ASP A 123 -5.81 10.93 -14.47
C ASP A 123 -5.29 12.26 -13.86
N LEU A 124 -5.08 12.25 -12.54
CA LEU A 124 -4.43 13.33 -11.80
C LEU A 124 -2.98 13.55 -12.24
N SER A 125 -2.36 12.67 -13.06
CA SER A 125 -1.05 12.94 -13.63
C SER A 125 -1.06 14.23 -14.46
N ALA A 126 -2.19 14.62 -15.04
CA ALA A 126 -2.36 15.92 -15.69
C ALA A 126 -2.23 17.08 -14.69
N ILE A 127 -2.83 16.95 -13.49
CA ILE A 127 -2.72 17.95 -12.41
C ILE A 127 -1.32 17.95 -11.80
N HIS A 128 -0.70 16.78 -11.63
CA HIS A 128 0.66 16.65 -11.11
C HIS A 128 1.71 17.19 -12.09
N LYS A 129 1.52 16.99 -13.41
CA LYS A 129 2.37 17.61 -14.45
C LYS A 129 2.18 19.13 -14.50
N ARG A 130 0.95 19.61 -14.31
CA ARG A 130 0.65 21.04 -14.29
C ARG A 130 1.28 21.74 -13.09
N THR A 131 1.15 21.15 -11.91
CA THR A 131 1.82 21.63 -10.69
C THR A 131 3.34 21.51 -10.80
N ARG A 132 3.94 20.40 -11.26
CA ARG A 132 5.40 20.38 -11.50
C ARG A 132 5.88 21.50 -12.42
N ARG A 133 5.14 21.83 -13.48
CA ARG A 133 5.50 22.94 -14.38
C ARG A 133 5.37 24.32 -13.72
N GLU A 134 4.37 24.53 -12.88
CA GLU A 134 4.14 25.80 -12.18
C GLU A 134 5.15 26.04 -11.05
N TRP A 135 5.70 24.99 -10.44
CA TRP A 135 6.65 25.09 -9.34
C TRP A 135 8.13 25.17 -9.76
N HIS A 136 8.43 25.21 -11.06
CA HIS A 136 9.80 25.31 -11.59
C HIS A 136 10.39 26.75 -11.64
N TRP A 137 9.77 27.76 -11.03
CA TRP A 137 10.26 29.17 -11.05
C TRP A 137 10.08 29.98 -9.74
N GLN A 138 10.16 29.37 -8.55
CA GLN A 138 10.11 30.14 -7.28
C GLN A 138 11.18 29.78 -6.23
N LEU A 139 12.31 29.20 -6.65
CA LEU A 139 13.52 29.09 -5.81
C LEU A 139 14.76 29.52 -6.61
#